data_AF-A0A918IR60-F1
#
_entry.id   AF-A0A918IR60-F1
#
_cell.length_a   1.000
_cell.length_b   1.000
_cell.length_c   1.000
_cell.angle_alpha   90.00
_cell.angle_beta   90.00
_cell.angle_gamma   90.00
#
_symmetry.space_group_name_H-M   'P 1'
#
loop_
_entity.id
_entity.type
_entity.pdbx_description
1 polymer ?
#
loop_
_entity_poly.entity_id
_entity_poly.type
_entity_poly.pdbx_seq_one_letter_code
_entity_poly.pdbx_strand_id
1 'polypeptide(L)'
;MDNPKTTRWESEYRYLKNTGEYAPLWDKGTVIRNKEGKAIRMVGSMAEITLRRRYEESLRQLNQELKEHALNVETQNKKLKDIAWTQSHVVRAPLARFMGLIYLIKDEIVPEEEKKELLDHIYTSAIEFDEIIRVIVENSHSVISDVN
;
A
#
# COMPACT_ATOMS: atom_id res chain seq x y z
N MET A 1 41.10 -17.10 22.89
CA MET A 1 40.98 -15.67 23.26
C MET A 1 42.37 -15.05 23.41
N ASP A 2 43.30 -15.33 22.49
CA ASP A 2 44.73 -15.04 22.67
C ASP A 2 45.20 -13.78 21.94
N ASN A 3 44.30 -13.03 21.32
CA ASN A 3 44.63 -11.74 20.74
C ASN A 3 44.61 -10.65 21.84
N PRO A 4 45.77 -10.05 22.18
CA PRO A 4 45.85 -9.02 23.23
C PRO A 4 45.09 -7.72 22.87
N LYS A 5 44.70 -7.53 21.60
CA LYS A 5 43.87 -6.40 21.15
C LYS A 5 42.38 -6.60 21.38
N THR A 6 41.92 -7.83 21.62
CA THR A 6 40.50 -8.11 21.85
C THR A 6 40.16 -7.80 23.31
N THR A 7 39.42 -6.71 23.51
CA THR A 7 38.94 -6.25 24.83
C THR A 7 37.46 -6.54 25.05
N ARG A 8 36.67 -6.70 23.98
CA ARG A 8 35.25 -7.01 24.02
C ARG A 8 34.96 -8.35 23.33
N TRP A 9 34.05 -9.11 23.92
CA TRP A 9 33.53 -10.35 23.38
C TRP A 9 32.01 -10.32 23.45
N GLU A 10 31.37 -10.89 22.44
CA GLU A 10 29.92 -10.97 22.32
C GLU A 10 29.59 -12.25 21.58
N SER A 11 28.58 -12.99 22.04
CA SER A 11 28.14 -14.24 21.42
C SER A 11 26.68 -14.53 21.71
N GLU A 12 26.01 -15.17 20.75
CA GLU A 12 24.69 -15.76 20.93
C GLU A 12 24.79 -17.27 20.84
N TYR A 13 24.26 -17.97 21.84
CA TYR A 13 24.28 -19.42 21.89
C TYR A 13 23.05 -19.97 22.60
N ARG A 14 22.84 -21.29 22.50
CA ARG A 14 21.78 -21.97 23.24
C ARG A 14 22.35 -22.48 24.56
N TYR A 15 21.67 -22.21 25.66
CA TYR A 15 22.00 -22.77 26.95
C TYR A 15 20.91 -23.74 27.40
N LEU A 16 21.32 -24.83 28.05
CA LEU A 16 20.41 -25.82 28.62
C LEU A 16 19.95 -25.35 30.00
N LYS A 17 18.65 -25.12 30.18
CA LYS A 17 18.03 -24.81 31.47
C LYS A 17 18.04 -26.04 32.37
N ASN A 18 17.93 -25.83 33.69
CA ASN A 18 17.68 -26.88 34.68
C ASN A 18 16.48 -27.76 34.27
N THR A 19 15.47 -27.17 33.65
CA THR A 19 14.26 -27.85 33.16
C THR A 19 14.50 -28.80 31.98
N GLY A 20 15.70 -28.86 31.41
CA GLY A 20 16.02 -29.65 30.22
C GLY A 20 15.72 -28.96 28.88
N GLU A 21 15.17 -27.74 28.91
CA GLU A 21 14.88 -26.95 27.72
C GLU A 21 16.07 -26.08 27.30
N TYR A 22 16.22 -25.85 26.00
CA TYR A 22 17.19 -24.88 25.50
C TYR A 22 16.56 -23.49 25.36
N ALA A 23 17.27 -22.45 25.77
CA ALA A 23 16.93 -21.08 25.41
C ALA A 23 18.11 -20.34 24.77
N PRO A 24 17.82 -19.38 23.87
CA PRO A 24 18.84 -18.51 23.31
C PRO A 24 19.30 -17.50 24.36
N LEU A 25 20.62 -17.41 24.52
CA LEU A 25 21.30 -16.47 25.37
C LEU A 25 22.16 -15.56 24.51
N TRP A 26 22.14 -14.28 24.81
CA TRP A 26 23.13 -13.31 24.36
C TRP A 26 24.04 -12.98 25.53
N ASP A 27 25.34 -13.19 25.34
CA ASP A 27 26.35 -12.86 26.33
C ASP A 27 27.31 -11.83 25.76
N LYS A 28 27.66 -10.84 26.58
CA LYS A 28 28.66 -9.84 26.26
C LYS A 28 29.59 -9.69 27.45
N GLY A 29 30.88 -9.59 27.17
CA GLY A 29 31.89 -9.39 28.19
C GLY A 29 33.05 -8.53 27.73
N THR A 30 33.74 -7.96 28.71
CA THR A 30 34.95 -7.17 28.54
C THR A 30 36.08 -7.83 29.33
N VAL A 31 37.24 -7.97 28.69
CA VAL A 31 38.45 -8.52 29.31
C VAL A 31 39.23 -7.38 29.97
N ILE A 32 39.45 -7.50 31.27
CA ILE A 32 40.29 -6.61 32.07
C ILE A 32 41.71 -7.17 32.05
N ARG A 33 42.68 -6.31 31.71
CA ARG A 33 44.10 -6.67 31.58
C ARG A 33 44.96 -5.86 32.54
N ASN A 34 46.08 -6.43 32.98
CA ASN A 34 47.07 -5.70 33.78
C ASN A 34 47.96 -4.79 32.90
N LYS A 35 48.89 -4.05 33.51
CA LYS A 35 49.81 -3.12 32.81
C LYS A 35 50.72 -3.83 31.79
N GLU A 36 50.94 -5.13 31.93
CA GLU A 36 51.73 -5.97 31.02
C GLU A 36 50.88 -6.57 29.88
N GLY A 37 49.59 -6.22 29.80
CA GLY A 37 48.66 -6.72 28.76
C GLY A 37 48.09 -8.12 29.04
N LYS A 38 48.44 -8.74 30.17
CA LYS A 38 47.93 -10.06 30.57
C LYS A 38 46.47 -9.95 31.02
N ALA A 39 45.61 -10.81 30.49
CA ALA A 39 44.21 -10.93 30.93
C ALA A 39 44.16 -11.39 32.39
N ILE A 40 43.50 -10.62 33.25
CA ILE A 40 43.38 -10.91 34.68
C ILE A 40 41.94 -11.20 35.09
N ARG A 41 40.94 -10.73 34.33
CA ARG A 41 39.52 -10.96 34.61
C ARG A 41 38.68 -10.73 33.36
N MET A 42 37.50 -11.36 33.30
CA MET A 42 36.44 -10.99 32.37
C MET A 42 35.21 -10.57 33.17
N VAL A 43 34.56 -9.48 32.76
CA VAL A 43 33.29 -9.02 33.32
C VAL A 43 32.25 -8.93 32.21
N GLY A 44 31.06 -9.45 32.44
CA GLY A 44 30.03 -9.52 31.41
C GLY A 44 28.62 -9.61 31.98
N SER A 45 27.66 -9.59 31.07
CA SER A 45 26.24 -9.73 31.37
C SER A 45 25.61 -10.68 30.37
N MET A 46 24.86 -11.64 30.87
CA MET A 46 24.09 -12.58 30.07
C MET A 46 22.61 -12.16 30.06
N ALA A 47 21.96 -12.27 28.91
CA ALA A 47 20.53 -12.06 28.78
C ALA A 47 19.89 -13.19 27.98
N GLU A 48 18.83 -13.80 28.51
CA GLU A 48 17.97 -14.65 27.68
C GLU A 48 17.24 -13.76 26.64
N ILE A 49 17.32 -14.13 25.36
CA ILE A 49 16.78 -13.31 24.25
C ILE A 49 15.54 -13.93 23.59
N THR A 50 14.90 -14.90 24.24
CA THR A 50 13.71 -15.59 23.74
C THR A 50 12.61 -14.60 23.34
N LEU A 51 12.26 -13.70 24.26
CA LEU A 51 11.20 -12.72 24.04
C LEU A 51 11.58 -11.69 22.97
N ARG A 52 12.84 -11.22 22.98
CA ARG A 52 13.37 -10.29 21.97
C ARG A 52 13.26 -10.87 20.57
N ARG A 53 13.71 -12.12 20.36
CA ARG A 53 13.63 -12.79 19.06
C ARG A 53 12.19 -12.97 18.58
N ARG A 54 11.28 -13.34 19.49
CA ARG A 54 9.84 -13.42 19.16
C ARG A 54 9.29 -12.09 18.70
N TYR A 55 9.61 -10.99 19.40
CA TYR A 55 9.18 -9.66 18.97
C TYR A 55 9.80 -9.23 17.63
N GLU A 56 11.09 -9.48 17.41
CA GLU A 56 11.75 -9.20 16.13
C GLU A 56 11.09 -9.98 14.97
N GLU A 57 10.72 -11.24 15.20
CA GLU A 57 10.01 -12.07 14.23
C GLU A 57 8.58 -11.59 13.98
N SER A 58 7.81 -11.28 15.02
CA SER A 58 6.45 -10.71 14.90
C SER A 58 6.48 -9.36 14.17
N LEU A 59 7.45 -8.50 14.47
CA LEU A 59 7.63 -7.22 13.76
C LEU A 59 7.97 -7.44 12.29
N ARG A 60 8.79 -8.45 11.98
CA ARG A 60 9.13 -8.78 10.59
C ARG A 60 7.92 -9.29 9.83
N GLN A 61 7.12 -10.17 10.43
CA GLN A 61 5.86 -10.67 9.85
C GLN A 61 4.88 -9.53 9.60
N LEU A 62 4.62 -8.70 10.61
CA LEU A 62 3.70 -7.57 10.47
C LEU A 62 4.17 -6.56 9.41
N ASN A 63 5.47 -6.28 9.32
CA ASN A 63 6.01 -5.41 8.26
C ASN A 63 5.84 -6.02 6.86
N GLN A 64 5.92 -7.35 6.74
CA GLN A 64 5.70 -8.03 5.47
C GLN A 64 4.23 -7.96 5.06
N GLU A 65 3.31 -8.29 5.98
CA GLU A 65 1.87 -8.16 5.77
C GLU A 65 1.48 -6.72 5.40
N LEU A 66 2.01 -5.73 6.12
CA LEU A 66 1.73 -4.32 5.85
C LEU A 66 2.18 -3.90 4.43
N LYS A 67 3.33 -4.40 3.97
CA LYS A 67 3.82 -4.14 2.61
C LYS A 67 2.91 -4.78 1.55
N GLU A 68 2.47 -6.01 1.79
CA GLU A 68 1.54 -6.71 0.89
C GLU A 68 0.19 -5.98 0.82
N HIS A 69 -0.36 -5.57 1.96
CA HIS A 69 -1.57 -4.75 2.00
C HIS A 69 -1.40 -3.40 1.29
N ALA A 70 -0.28 -2.71 1.50
CA ALA A 70 0.00 -1.45 0.81
C ALA A 70 0.05 -1.61 -0.71
N LEU A 71 0.70 -2.68 -1.20
CA LEU A 71 0.75 -3.00 -2.63
C LEU A 71 -0.65 -3.32 -3.20
N ASN A 72 -1.47 -4.05 -2.45
CA ASN A 72 -2.85 -4.35 -2.85
C ASN A 72 -3.69 -3.07 -2.96
N VAL A 73 -3.60 -2.18 -1.98
CA VAL A 73 -4.28 -0.87 -2.01
C VAL A 73 -3.80 -0.02 -3.17
N GLU A 74 -2.49 0.05 -3.43
CA GLU A 74 -1.94 0.78 -4.58
C GLU A 74 -2.47 0.23 -5.91
N THR A 75 -2.53 -1.09 -6.04
CA THR A 75 -3.05 -1.78 -7.22
C THR A 75 -4.55 -1.48 -7.41
N GLN A 76 -5.35 -1.54 -6.35
CA GLN A 76 -6.77 -1.18 -6.39
C GLN A 76 -6.95 0.30 -6.76
N ASN A 77 -6.17 1.20 -6.17
CA ASN A 77 -6.20 2.64 -6.49
C ASN A 77 -5.88 2.92 -7.95
N LYS A 78 -4.92 2.19 -8.54
CA LYS A 78 -4.61 2.30 -9.97
C LYS A 78 -5.80 1.88 -10.84
N LYS A 79 -6.41 0.73 -10.56
CA LYS A 79 -7.61 0.26 -11.27
C LYS A 79 -8.76 1.26 -11.19
N LEU A 80 -9.02 1.80 -10.00
CA LEU A 80 -10.06 2.82 -9.79
C LEU A 80 -9.80 4.08 -10.62
N LYS A 81 -8.54 4.55 -10.70
CA LYS A 81 -8.16 5.69 -11.55
C LYS A 81 -8.39 5.42 -13.04
N ASP A 82 -8.02 4.24 -13.53
CA ASP A 82 -8.20 3.86 -14.93
C ASP A 82 -9.68 3.79 -15.32
N ILE A 83 -10.52 3.26 -14.41
CA ILE A 83 -11.98 3.26 -14.57
C ILE A 83 -12.52 4.69 -14.58
N ALA A 84 -12.20 5.50 -13.57
CA ALA A 84 -12.68 6.88 -13.47
C ALA A 84 -12.28 7.72 -14.70
N TRP A 85 -11.07 7.52 -15.23
CA TRP A 85 -10.61 8.14 -16.47
C TRP A 85 -11.47 7.74 -17.67
N THR A 86 -11.70 6.44 -17.85
CA THR A 86 -12.50 5.89 -18.95
C THR A 86 -13.94 6.40 -18.89
N GLN A 87 -14.56 6.35 -17.71
CA GLN A 87 -15.93 6.84 -17.50
C GLN A 87 -16.06 8.33 -17.81
N SER A 88 -15.11 9.14 -17.34
CA SER A 88 -15.06 10.58 -17.64
C SER A 88 -14.96 10.87 -19.14
N HIS A 89 -14.23 10.03 -19.88
CA HIS A 89 -14.10 10.16 -21.33
C HIS A 89 -15.42 9.88 -22.05
N VAL A 90 -16.10 8.81 -21.67
CA VAL A 90 -17.38 8.41 -22.29
C VAL A 90 -18.47 9.46 -22.04
N VAL A 91 -18.50 10.06 -20.85
CA VAL A 91 -19.41 11.17 -20.48
C VAL A 91 -19.13 12.45 -21.27
N ARG A 92 -17.87 12.70 -21.66
CA ARG A 92 -17.47 13.95 -22.33
C ARG A 92 -18.06 14.10 -23.73
N ALA A 93 -18.23 12.99 -24.45
CA ALA A 93 -18.75 13.00 -25.81
C ALA A 93 -20.19 13.55 -25.91
N PRO A 94 -21.19 13.01 -25.18
CA PRO A 94 -22.55 13.56 -25.19
C PRO A 94 -22.60 14.98 -24.62
N LEU A 95 -21.80 15.28 -23.59
CA LEU A 95 -21.73 16.64 -23.05
C LEU A 95 -21.26 17.67 -24.10
N ALA A 96 -20.20 17.34 -24.86
CA ALA A 96 -19.72 18.20 -25.93
C ALA A 96 -20.78 18.40 -27.03
N ARG A 97 -21.54 17.35 -27.37
CA ARG A 97 -22.67 17.46 -28.31
C ARG A 97 -23.75 18.39 -27.79
N PHE A 98 -24.20 18.24 -26.53
CA PHE A 98 -25.19 19.14 -25.96
C PHE A 98 -24.72 20.59 -26.03
N MET A 99 -23.49 20.86 -25.61
CA MET A 99 -22.93 22.21 -25.64
C MET A 99 -22.92 22.78 -27.06
N GLY A 100 -22.52 21.99 -28.06
CA GLY A 100 -22.53 22.42 -29.46
C GLY A 100 -23.94 22.71 -29.99
N LEU A 101 -24.88 21.79 -29.79
CA LEU A 101 -26.26 21.94 -30.28
C LEU A 101 -26.99 23.09 -29.57
N ILE A 102 -26.83 23.21 -28.25
CA ILE A 102 -27.41 24.31 -27.46
C ILE A 102 -26.81 25.65 -27.89
N TYR A 103 -25.50 25.71 -28.16
CA TYR A 103 -24.85 26.92 -28.66
C TYR A 103 -25.44 27.36 -30.01
N LEU A 104 -25.63 26.43 -30.96
CA LEU A 104 -26.25 26.73 -32.26
C LEU A 104 -27.66 27.31 -32.12
N ILE A 105 -28.46 26.77 -31.20
CA ILE A 105 -29.83 27.25 -30.94
C ILE A 105 -29.82 28.62 -30.24
N LYS A 106 -28.99 28.78 -29.21
CA LYS A 106 -28.97 29.97 -28.34
C LYS A 106 -28.48 31.22 -29.06
N ASP A 107 -27.51 31.07 -29.95
CA ASP A 107 -26.91 32.19 -30.67
C ASP A 107 -27.61 32.46 -32.02
N GLU A 108 -28.80 31.89 -32.23
CA GLU A 108 -29.62 32.04 -33.46
C GLU A 108 -28.85 31.76 -34.75
N ILE A 109 -27.87 30.83 -34.67
CA ILE A 109 -27.00 30.47 -35.80
C ILE A 109 -27.77 29.67 -36.85
N VAL A 110 -28.83 28.98 -36.42
CA VAL A 110 -29.68 28.11 -37.24
C VAL A 110 -31.10 28.69 -37.43
N PRO A 111 -31.72 28.48 -38.61
CA PRO A 111 -33.11 28.87 -38.86
C PRO A 111 -34.10 28.22 -37.89
N GLU A 112 -35.25 28.86 -37.69
CA GLU A 112 -36.26 28.40 -36.74
C GLU A 112 -36.82 27.02 -37.14
N GLU A 113 -36.88 26.73 -38.44
CA GLU A 113 -37.33 25.47 -38.99
C GLU A 113 -36.40 24.30 -38.63
N GLU A 114 -35.10 24.56 -38.44
CA GLU A 114 -34.07 23.56 -38.10
C GLU A 114 -33.90 23.38 -36.59
N LYS A 115 -34.34 24.34 -35.76
CA LYS A 115 -34.25 24.24 -34.29
C LYS A 115 -34.97 23.03 -33.74
N LYS A 116 -36.09 22.63 -34.34
CA LYS A 116 -36.82 21.42 -33.92
C LYS A 116 -35.98 20.15 -34.10
N GLU A 117 -35.26 20.03 -35.21
CA GLU A 117 -34.37 18.89 -35.48
C GLU A 117 -33.19 18.86 -34.49
N LEU A 118 -32.59 20.02 -34.19
CA LEU A 118 -31.53 20.13 -33.19
C LEU A 118 -32.00 19.77 -31.78
N LEU A 119 -33.24 20.15 -31.41
CA LEU A 119 -33.86 19.75 -30.15
C LEU A 119 -34.08 18.22 -30.09
N ASP A 120 -34.49 17.60 -31.19
CA ASP A 120 -34.62 16.14 -31.27
C ASP A 120 -33.25 15.46 -31.10
N HIS A 121 -32.18 15.99 -31.71
CA HIS A 121 -30.81 15.49 -31.49
C HIS A 121 -30.32 15.66 -30.05
N ILE A 122 -30.63 16.79 -29.40
CA ILE A 122 -30.35 16.99 -27.96
C ILE A 122 -31.10 15.94 -27.15
N TYR A 123 -32.37 15.69 -27.45
CA TYR A 123 -33.17 14.68 -26.75
C TYR A 123 -32.60 13.27 -26.92
N THR A 124 -32.24 12.85 -28.14
CA THR A 124 -31.58 11.56 -28.38
C THR A 124 -30.27 11.45 -27.62
N SER A 125 -29.42 12.48 -27.67
CA SER A 125 -28.16 12.47 -26.94
C SER A 125 -28.37 12.44 -25.42
N ALA A 126 -29.49 12.96 -24.90
CA ALA A 126 -29.87 12.90 -23.47
C ALA A 126 -30.25 11.49 -23.04
N ILE A 127 -30.99 10.76 -23.88
CA ILE A 127 -31.28 9.34 -23.65
C ILE A 127 -29.98 8.52 -23.63
N GLU A 128 -29.10 8.71 -24.62
CA GLU A 128 -27.80 8.03 -24.66
C GLU A 128 -26.95 8.34 -23.42
N PHE A 129 -26.96 9.60 -22.98
CA PHE A 129 -26.23 10.02 -21.80
C PHE A 129 -26.75 9.37 -20.52
N ASP A 130 -28.07 9.31 -20.34
CA ASP A 130 -28.71 8.63 -19.21
C ASP A 130 -28.37 7.13 -19.19
N GLU A 131 -28.29 6.49 -20.36
CA GLU A 131 -27.87 5.09 -20.46
C GLU A 131 -26.40 4.89 -20.09
N ILE A 132 -25.50 5.78 -20.54
CA ILE A 132 -24.10 5.79 -20.10
C ILE A 132 -24.00 5.91 -18.59
N ILE A 133 -24.79 6.80 -17.96
CA ILE A 133 -24.79 6.98 -16.50
C ILE A 133 -25.29 5.72 -15.80
N ARG A 134 -26.34 5.07 -16.28
CA ARG A 134 -26.82 3.78 -15.73
C ARG A 134 -25.71 2.72 -15.75
N VAL A 135 -25.05 2.54 -16.89
CA VAL A 135 -23.93 1.59 -17.03
C VAL A 135 -22.76 1.93 -16.10
N ILE A 136 -22.46 3.23 -15.91
CA ILE A 136 -21.42 3.67 -14.96
C ILE A 136 -21.79 3.31 -13.51
N VAL A 137 -23.04 3.55 -13.11
CA VAL A 137 -23.52 3.25 -11.75
C VAL A 137 -23.50 1.74 -11.49
N GLU A 138 -24.01 0.93 -12.42
CA GLU A 138 -23.99 -0.53 -12.31
C GLU A 138 -22.58 -1.09 -12.19
N ASN A 139 -21.65 -0.63 -13.03
CA ASN A 139 -20.25 -1.03 -12.95
C ASN A 139 -19.55 -0.55 -11.68
N SER A 140 -19.95 0.58 -11.13
CA SER A 140 -19.40 1.07 -9.86
C SER A 140 -19.85 0.18 -8.69
N HIS A 141 -21.10 -0.30 -8.72
CA HIS A 141 -21.60 -1.25 -7.73
C HIS A 141 -20.93 -2.62 -7.81
N SER A 142 -20.66 -3.15 -9.01
CA SER A 142 -19.97 -4.44 -9.17
C SER A 142 -18.52 -4.41 -8.65
N VAL A 143 -17.80 -3.31 -8.90
CA VAL A 143 -16.44 -3.11 -8.37
C VAL A 143 -16.43 -3.02 -6.83
N ILE A 144 -17.52 -2.54 -6.21
CA ILE A 144 -17.66 -2.50 -4.74
C ILE A 144 -18.06 -3.87 -4.18
N SER A 145 -18.85 -4.69 -4.90
CA SER A 145 -19.25 -6.02 -4.45
C SER A 145 -18.13 -7.05 -4.55
N ASP A 146 -17.22 -6.93 -5.53
CA ASP A 146 -16.07 -7.82 -5.70
C ASP A 146 -14.96 -7.62 -4.62
N VAL A 147 -15.15 -6.65 -3.72
CA VAL A 147 -14.21 -6.31 -2.63
C VAL A 147 -14.63 -6.93 -1.28
N ASN A 148 -15.80 -7.60 -1.21
CA ASN A 148 -16.29 -8.33 -0.01
C ASN A 148 -16.33 -9.84 -0.24
#